data_AF-A0A7S4SJL7-F1
#
_entry.id   AF-A0A7S4SJL7-F1
#
_cell.length_a   1.000
_cell.length_b   1.000
_cell.length_c   1.000
_cell.angle_alpha   90.00
_cell.angle_beta   90.00
_cell.angle_gamma   90.00
#
_symmetry.space_group_name_H-M   'P 1'
#
loop_
_entity.id
_entity.type
_entity.pdbx_description
1 polymer ?
#
loop_
_entity_poly.entity_id
_entity_poly.type
_entity_poly.pdbx_seq_one_letter_code
_entity_poly.pdbx_strand_id
1 'polypeptide(L)'
;KYNGDSWDRFRTSLPLSLQHHINGNALYNISHPLFLNLLSQLESEKDTIYNAIPYDYRMSQILVEGMLGVLPEIPPLLTKELETNKEKLPRNSNTNKFRKWWEKYGKSKNPIRESKVIANYAGTNLSPRHLINERAFVLHGAKQYLAWDKGRHEITLVISDWEEQLSTNLISRIDSSTHPFSKLVVMIPETASDFDIHSSLRINTSLPVLIERRSRPDYMDLCTAPIETEWFMMINSYHVLAPHVELLFTEDEKRKPVIPFVPADDLHCTTRHRCQKIHKASQIFAPENNMLVQDFDMLFRTEERDTFCLEWIQRSADQAELLPTTQISQEKPLGPTATSFVSYLLKKGIANNLYHFSDSTIFGARDNFQREYSEEEEM
;
A
#
# COMPACT_ATOMS: atom_id res chain seq x y z
N LYS A 1 6.64 12.48 15.76
CA LYS A 1 6.95 11.65 14.61
C LYS A 1 5.62 11.22 14.04
N TYR A 2 5.48 11.23 12.72
CA TYR A 2 4.27 10.71 12.10
C TYR A 2 4.03 9.25 12.54
N ASN A 3 2.81 8.94 12.97
CA ASN A 3 2.40 7.64 13.54
C ASN A 3 1.51 6.83 12.56
N GLY A 4 1.46 7.18 11.28
CA GLY A 4 0.73 6.42 10.25
C GLY A 4 1.65 5.68 9.27
N ASP A 5 1.04 4.91 8.38
CA ASP A 5 1.78 3.99 7.49
C ASP A 5 2.14 4.61 6.15
N SER A 6 1.62 5.82 5.86
CA SER A 6 1.79 6.47 4.56
C SER A 6 3.24 6.74 4.18
N TRP A 7 4.18 6.70 5.13
CA TRP A 7 5.62 6.91 4.87
C TRP A 7 6.42 5.61 4.90
N ASP A 8 5.85 4.49 5.35
CA ASP A 8 6.65 3.30 5.72
C ASP A 8 7.36 2.68 4.51
N ARG A 9 6.67 2.57 3.37
CA ARG A 9 7.22 1.97 2.14
C ARG A 9 8.45 2.70 1.58
N PHE A 10 8.57 4.00 1.86
CA PHE A 10 9.65 4.85 1.32
C PHE A 10 10.39 5.59 2.43
N ARG A 11 10.24 5.18 3.69
CA ARG A 11 10.79 5.85 4.86
C ARG A 11 12.30 6.01 4.77
N THR A 12 12.99 4.99 4.25
CA THR A 12 14.44 4.96 4.07
C THR A 12 14.92 5.88 2.95
N SER A 13 14.06 6.17 1.97
CA SER A 13 14.35 7.14 0.90
C SER A 13 13.97 8.59 1.26
N LEU A 14 13.33 8.81 2.41
CA LEU A 14 13.03 10.18 2.86
C LEU A 14 14.30 10.91 3.31
N PRO A 15 14.38 12.24 3.09
CA PRO A 15 15.47 13.04 3.65
C PRO A 15 15.57 12.85 5.16
N LEU A 16 16.80 12.84 5.68
CA LEU A 16 17.03 12.59 7.12
C LEU A 16 16.30 13.61 8.01
N SER A 17 16.27 14.88 7.60
CA SER A 17 15.50 15.94 8.26
C SER A 17 14.01 15.62 8.36
N LEU A 18 13.44 14.91 7.39
CA LEU A 18 12.03 14.54 7.38
C LEU A 18 11.78 13.29 8.26
N GLN A 19 12.73 12.36 8.31
CA GLN A 19 12.67 11.22 9.23
C GLN A 19 12.74 11.66 10.71
N HIS A 20 13.45 12.76 10.99
CA HIS A 20 13.57 13.38 12.31
C HIS A 20 12.53 14.48 12.57
N HIS A 21 11.66 14.78 11.60
CA HIS A 21 10.65 15.82 11.72
C HIS A 21 9.61 15.45 12.77
N ILE A 22 9.45 16.34 13.74
CA ILE A 22 8.47 16.23 14.82
C ILE A 22 7.24 17.03 14.37
N ASN A 23 6.45 16.46 13.47
CA ASN A 23 5.32 17.14 12.83
C ASN A 23 4.06 17.20 13.71
N GLY A 24 3.23 18.21 13.45
CA GLY A 24 1.81 18.33 13.84
C GLY A 24 1.47 18.53 15.33
N ASN A 25 2.27 17.97 16.23
CA ASN A 25 1.97 17.86 17.66
C ASN A 25 3.14 18.31 18.55
N ALA A 26 4.04 19.14 18.00
CA ALA A 26 5.18 19.65 18.72
C ALA A 26 4.76 20.69 19.78
N LEU A 27 5.29 20.54 20.99
CA LEU A 27 5.29 21.57 22.03
C LEU A 27 6.64 22.27 22.01
N TYR A 28 6.61 23.56 21.74
CA TYR A 28 7.78 24.42 21.68
C TYR A 28 8.03 25.09 23.03
N ASN A 29 9.23 24.91 23.58
CA ASN A 29 9.63 25.63 24.78
C ASN A 29 10.12 27.03 24.38
N ILE A 30 9.23 28.01 24.42
CA ILE A 30 9.50 29.41 24.02
C ILE A 30 10.58 30.09 24.87
N SER A 31 10.92 29.53 26.04
CA SER A 31 12.00 30.04 26.89
C SER A 31 13.35 29.37 26.64
N HIS A 32 13.40 28.33 25.79
CA HIS A 32 14.64 27.59 25.55
C HIS A 32 15.54 28.32 24.54
N PRO A 33 16.84 28.57 24.85
CA PRO A 33 17.74 29.31 23.97
C PRO A 33 17.89 28.72 22.56
N LEU A 34 17.91 27.38 22.44
CA LEU A 34 17.95 26.72 21.13
C LEU A 34 16.70 27.04 20.31
N PHE A 35 15.51 27.07 20.90
CA PHE A 35 14.29 27.39 20.16
C PHE A 35 14.29 28.84 19.68
N LEU A 36 14.71 29.78 20.53
CA LEU A 36 14.87 31.19 20.14
C LEU A 36 15.88 31.38 19.00
N ASN A 37 16.99 30.63 19.01
CA ASN A 37 17.95 30.63 17.91
C ASN A 37 17.35 30.08 16.61
N LEU A 38 16.55 29.01 16.70
CA LEU A 38 15.83 28.47 15.54
C LEU A 38 14.86 29.51 14.96
N LEU A 39 14.08 30.18 15.82
CA LEU A 39 13.14 31.23 15.39
C LEU A 39 13.87 32.40 14.71
N SER A 40 14.95 32.89 15.31
CA SER A 40 15.79 33.93 14.71
C SER A 40 16.39 33.51 13.37
N GLN A 41 16.74 32.22 13.21
CA GLN A 41 17.21 31.71 11.92
C GLN A 41 16.11 31.75 10.86
N LEU A 42 14.90 31.30 11.19
CA LEU A 42 13.76 31.36 10.28
C LEU A 42 13.44 32.79 9.85
N GLU A 43 13.45 33.74 10.79
CA GLU A 43 13.26 35.17 10.50
C GLU A 43 14.35 35.71 9.55
N SER A 44 15.61 35.33 9.77
CA SER A 44 16.71 35.71 8.88
C SER A 44 16.63 35.07 7.49
N GLU A 45 15.89 33.96 7.36
CA GLU A 45 15.70 33.20 6.13
C GLU A 45 14.40 33.59 5.39
N LYS A 46 13.62 34.55 5.92
CA LYS A 46 12.33 34.97 5.36
C LYS A 46 12.37 35.35 3.88
N ASP A 47 13.44 36.03 3.46
CA ASP A 47 13.60 36.49 2.06
C ASP A 47 14.49 35.54 1.24
N THR A 48 14.61 34.29 1.69
CA THR A 48 15.38 33.23 1.02
C THR A 48 14.47 32.09 0.57
N ILE A 49 14.99 31.16 -0.24
CA ILE A 49 14.22 29.98 -0.67
C ILE A 49 13.77 29.09 0.49
N TYR A 50 14.44 29.15 1.64
CA TYR A 50 14.05 28.38 2.82
C TYR A 50 12.67 28.81 3.37
N ASN A 51 12.18 30.01 3.03
CA ASN A 51 10.83 30.46 3.40
C ASN A 51 9.70 29.68 2.69
N ALA A 52 10.00 29.03 1.55
CA ALA A 52 9.05 28.13 0.89
C ALA A 52 8.95 26.75 1.58
N ILE A 53 9.87 26.46 2.50
CA ILE A 53 9.86 25.22 3.28
C ILE A 53 9.00 25.44 4.53
N PRO A 54 8.05 24.54 4.86
CA PRO A 54 7.28 24.63 6.10
C PRO A 54 8.19 24.81 7.32
N TYR A 55 7.85 25.75 8.20
CA TYR A 55 8.73 26.22 9.28
C TYR A 55 9.21 25.09 10.19
N ASP A 56 8.35 24.12 10.47
CA ASP A 56 8.60 22.97 11.32
C ASP A 56 9.56 21.98 10.65
N TYR A 57 9.41 21.77 9.34
CA TYR A 57 10.36 21.00 8.56
C TYR A 57 11.71 21.71 8.46
N ARG A 58 11.72 23.04 8.29
CA ARG A 58 12.95 23.84 8.27
C ARG A 58 13.68 23.81 9.62
N MET A 59 12.96 23.88 10.74
CA MET A 59 13.55 23.68 12.07
C MET A 59 14.20 22.29 12.19
N SER A 60 13.56 21.25 11.66
CA SER A 60 14.14 19.90 11.63
C SER A 60 15.44 19.84 10.82
N GLN A 61 15.46 20.47 9.64
CA GLN A 61 16.66 20.62 8.81
C GLN A 61 17.82 21.28 9.58
N ILE A 62 17.57 22.41 10.25
CA ILE A 62 18.58 23.13 11.04
C ILE A 62 19.11 22.25 12.19
N LEU A 63 18.22 21.52 12.87
CA LEU A 63 18.59 20.62 13.97
C LEU A 63 19.43 19.43 13.49
N VAL A 64 19.05 18.78 12.39
CA VAL A 64 19.80 17.67 11.79
C VAL A 64 21.16 18.15 11.28
N GLU A 65 21.22 19.32 10.65
CA GLU A 65 22.48 19.93 10.23
C GLU A 65 23.39 20.25 11.43
N GLY A 66 22.84 20.78 12.52
CA GLY A 66 23.61 21.03 13.75
C GLY A 66 24.08 19.75 14.44
N MET A 67 23.22 18.72 14.48
CA MET A 67 23.49 17.44 15.16
C MET A 67 24.49 16.58 14.41
N LEU A 68 24.37 16.50 13.09
CA LEU A 68 25.11 15.54 12.26
C LEU A 68 26.08 16.21 11.29
N GLY A 69 26.01 17.52 11.10
CA GLY A 69 26.84 18.23 10.12
C GLY A 69 26.42 17.97 8.67
N VAL A 70 25.26 17.38 8.43
CA VAL A 70 24.74 17.07 7.10
C VAL A 70 23.96 18.27 6.58
N LEU A 71 24.28 18.74 5.38
CA LEU A 71 23.56 19.83 4.74
C LEU A 71 22.11 19.42 4.46
N PRO A 72 21.14 20.36 4.59
CA PRO A 72 19.75 20.06 4.35
C PRO A 72 19.47 19.80 2.87
N GLU A 73 18.71 18.75 2.60
CA GLU A 73 18.16 18.50 1.27
C GLU A 73 17.03 19.50 0.98
N ILE A 74 17.14 20.22 -0.13
CA ILE A 74 16.09 21.14 -0.59
C ILE A 74 15.11 20.36 -1.49
N PRO A 75 13.78 20.55 -1.31
CA PRO A 75 12.77 19.93 -2.17
C PRO A 75 13.09 20.06 -3.67
N PRO A 76 12.99 18.98 -4.48
CA PRO A 76 13.39 19.00 -5.89
C PRO A 76 12.67 20.08 -6.73
N LEU A 77 11.41 20.39 -6.43
CA LEU A 77 10.65 21.44 -7.11
C LEU A 77 11.30 22.82 -6.95
N LEU A 78 11.74 23.14 -5.72
CA LEU A 78 12.43 24.40 -5.42
C LEU A 78 13.80 24.47 -6.10
N THR A 79 14.52 23.35 -6.16
CA THR A 79 15.79 23.27 -6.88
C THR A 79 15.62 23.51 -8.38
N LYS A 80 14.60 22.93 -9.01
CA LYS A 80 14.28 23.13 -10.43
C LYS A 80 13.92 24.58 -10.74
N GLU A 81 13.15 25.24 -9.88
CA GLU A 81 12.80 26.65 -10.05
C GLU A 81 14.04 27.56 -10.00
N LEU A 82 14.96 27.32 -9.06
CA LEU A 82 16.24 28.04 -8.98
C LEU A 82 17.11 27.83 -10.22
N GLU A 83 17.23 26.59 -10.68
CA GLU A 83 18.00 26.25 -11.88
C GLU A 83 17.41 26.94 -13.12
N THR A 84 16.09 26.94 -13.25
CA THR A 84 15.36 27.61 -14.34
C THR A 84 15.60 29.12 -14.32
N ASN A 85 15.59 29.72 -13.13
CA ASN A 85 15.83 31.15 -12.93
C ASN A 85 17.31 31.53 -12.92
N LYS A 86 18.24 30.57 -13.11
CA LYS A 86 19.70 30.74 -12.99
C LYS A 86 20.14 31.33 -11.65
N GLU A 87 19.33 31.16 -10.61
CA GLU A 87 19.63 31.62 -9.27
C GLU A 87 20.52 30.60 -8.58
N LYS A 88 21.62 31.06 -7.97
CA LYS A 88 22.46 30.18 -7.16
C LYS A 88 21.78 29.97 -5.81
N LEU A 89 21.60 28.70 -5.47
CA LEU A 89 21.22 28.26 -4.14
C LEU A 89 22.11 28.97 -3.11
N PRO A 90 21.57 29.75 -2.15
CA PRO A 90 22.36 30.41 -1.14
C PRO A 90 22.99 29.34 -0.24
N ARG A 91 24.18 28.87 -0.61
CA ARG A 91 25.02 28.01 0.24
C ARG A 91 25.68 28.86 1.31
N ASN A 92 24.87 29.50 2.16
CA ASN A 92 25.35 30.00 3.43
C ASN A 92 25.56 28.76 4.32
N SER A 93 26.80 28.27 4.38
CA SER A 93 27.17 27.12 5.22
C SER A 93 27.05 27.48 6.69
N ASN A 94 25.81 27.46 7.20
CA ASN A 94 25.49 27.70 8.61
C ASN A 94 25.82 26.50 9.50
N THR A 95 26.37 25.41 8.93
CA THR A 95 26.67 24.16 9.64
C THR A 95 27.49 24.37 10.91
N ASN A 96 28.53 25.21 10.87
CA ASN A 96 29.33 25.52 12.07
C ASN A 96 28.54 26.30 13.12
N LYS A 97 27.65 27.20 12.71
CA LYS A 97 26.77 27.98 13.59
C LYS A 97 25.76 27.04 14.26
N PHE A 98 25.12 26.17 13.49
CA PHE A 98 24.13 25.20 13.99
C PHE A 98 24.76 24.14 14.88
N ARG A 99 25.97 23.67 14.56
CA ARG A 99 26.72 22.75 15.42
C ARG A 99 27.01 23.36 16.77
N LYS A 100 27.46 24.62 16.83
CA LYS A 100 27.66 25.34 18.10
C LYS A 100 26.36 25.47 18.91
N TRP A 101 25.24 25.71 18.24
CA TRP A 101 23.93 25.76 18.90
C TRP A 101 23.55 24.41 19.49
N TRP A 102 23.74 23.32 18.73
CA TRP A 102 23.47 21.96 19.16
C TRP A 102 24.38 21.52 20.31
N GLU A 103 25.69 21.77 20.22
CA GLU A 103 26.65 21.46 21.28
C GLU A 103 26.31 22.17 22.60
N LYS A 104 25.92 23.45 22.51
CA LYS A 104 25.63 24.28 23.69
C LYS A 104 24.27 23.99 24.31
N TYR A 105 23.25 23.71 23.50
CA TYR A 105 21.85 23.70 23.95
C TYR A 105 21.05 22.45 23.51
N GLY A 106 21.57 21.62 22.62
CA GLY A 106 20.87 20.44 22.10
C GLY A 106 20.70 19.32 23.14
N LYS A 107 21.58 19.30 24.15
CA LYS A 107 21.57 18.29 25.24
C LYS A 107 20.77 18.69 26.48
N SER A 108 20.30 19.94 26.58
CA SER A 108 19.47 20.41 27.71
C SER A 108 18.00 20.01 27.55
N LYS A 109 17.14 20.33 28.53
CA LYS A 109 15.69 20.03 28.49
C LYS A 109 15.13 20.38 27.11
N ASN A 110 14.67 19.37 26.36
CA ASN A 110 14.38 19.46 24.92
C ASN A 110 13.68 20.77 24.50
N PRO A 111 14.23 21.53 23.53
CA PRO A 111 13.63 22.77 23.02
C PRO A 111 12.28 22.55 22.35
N ILE A 112 12.11 21.35 21.77
CA ILE A 112 10.94 20.90 21.06
C ILE A 112 10.65 19.49 21.59
N ARG A 113 9.41 19.24 21.99
CA ARG A 113 8.96 17.93 22.43
C ARG A 113 7.75 17.51 21.64
N GLU A 114 7.67 16.24 21.32
CA GLU A 114 6.44 15.67 20.82
C GLU A 114 5.41 15.55 21.95
N SER A 115 4.21 16.07 21.71
CA SER A 115 3.07 15.84 22.58
C SER A 115 2.50 14.45 22.34
N LYS A 116 2.21 13.73 23.43
CA LYS A 116 1.40 12.50 23.38
C LYS A 116 -0.10 12.81 23.43
N VAL A 117 -0.51 14.08 23.36
CA VAL A 117 -1.93 14.45 23.44
C VAL A 117 -2.66 14.14 22.14
N ILE A 118 -1.98 14.30 21.00
CA ILE A 118 -2.56 14.12 19.68
C ILE A 118 -1.74 13.07 18.94
N ALA A 119 -2.41 12.11 18.31
CA ALA A 119 -1.80 11.24 17.29
C ALA A 119 -2.37 11.62 15.93
N ASN A 120 -1.49 11.81 14.95
CA ASN A 120 -1.88 12.20 13.60
C ASN A 120 -1.86 10.99 12.68
N TYR A 121 -3.07 10.56 12.30
CA TYR A 121 -3.36 9.49 11.36
C TYR A 121 -4.09 10.06 10.13
N ALA A 122 -3.88 11.34 9.82
CA ALA A 122 -4.44 11.96 8.63
C ALA A 122 -4.09 11.16 7.39
N GLY A 123 -5.12 10.90 6.58
CA GLY A 123 -4.97 10.09 5.38
C GLY A 123 -4.61 8.64 5.74
N THR A 124 -5.25 8.07 6.75
CA THR A 124 -5.08 6.65 7.09
C THR A 124 -6.42 5.99 7.40
N ASN A 125 -6.67 4.86 6.77
CA ASN A 125 -7.78 3.97 7.12
C ASN A 125 -7.36 3.06 8.28
N LEU A 126 -8.09 3.07 9.39
CA LEU A 126 -7.76 2.31 10.60
C LEU A 126 -8.86 1.31 10.97
N SER A 127 -8.46 0.13 11.46
CA SER A 127 -9.31 -0.70 12.32
C SER A 127 -9.10 -0.36 13.80
N PRO A 128 -10.02 -0.74 14.70
CA PRO A 128 -9.91 -0.42 16.13
C PRO A 128 -8.63 -0.95 16.78
N ARG A 129 -8.06 -2.03 16.24
CA ARG A 129 -6.85 -2.65 16.78
C ARG A 129 -5.63 -1.71 16.79
N HIS A 130 -5.54 -0.80 15.82
CA HIS A 130 -4.42 0.15 15.73
C HIS A 130 -4.46 1.18 16.85
N LEU A 131 -5.62 1.38 17.45
CA LEU A 131 -5.84 2.37 18.48
C LEU A 131 -5.76 1.77 19.90
N ILE A 132 -5.71 0.43 20.04
CA ILE A 132 -5.70 -0.24 21.36
C ILE A 132 -4.52 0.22 22.23
N ASN A 133 -3.36 0.41 21.61
CA ASN A 133 -2.14 0.83 22.31
C ASN A 133 -1.87 2.34 22.18
N GLU A 134 -2.72 3.07 21.46
CA GLU A 134 -2.55 4.50 21.29
C GLU A 134 -2.95 5.22 22.59
N ARG A 135 -2.05 6.07 23.08
CA ARG A 135 -2.21 6.82 24.33
C ARG A 135 -2.59 8.29 24.08
N ALA A 136 -2.81 8.66 22.82
CA ALA A 136 -3.29 9.97 22.45
C ALA A 136 -4.72 10.21 22.93
N PHE A 137 -4.97 11.43 23.39
CA PHE A 137 -6.30 11.91 23.77
C PHE A 137 -7.13 12.33 22.55
N VAL A 138 -6.47 12.75 21.47
CA VAL A 138 -7.11 13.18 20.22
C VAL A 138 -6.47 12.43 19.05
N LEU A 139 -7.29 11.79 18.23
CA LEU A 139 -6.88 11.13 16.99
C LEU A 139 -7.27 12.03 15.82
N HIS A 140 -6.28 12.64 15.18
CA HIS A 140 -6.52 13.51 14.03
C HIS A 140 -6.48 12.70 12.73
N GLY A 141 -7.56 12.77 11.95
CA GLY A 141 -7.56 12.37 10.53
C GLY A 141 -7.63 10.88 10.20
N ALA A 142 -7.85 10.02 11.19
CA ALA A 142 -8.12 8.60 10.97
C ALA A 142 -9.56 8.38 10.47
N LYS A 143 -9.72 7.66 9.36
CA LYS A 143 -11.02 7.07 9.03
C LYS A 143 -11.10 5.69 9.65
N GLN A 144 -12.00 5.51 10.61
CA GLN A 144 -12.18 4.24 11.29
C GLN A 144 -13.17 3.36 10.52
N TYR A 145 -12.86 2.06 10.51
CA TYR A 145 -13.66 1.02 9.90
C TYR A 145 -13.76 -0.15 10.86
N LEU A 146 -14.74 -1.02 10.64
CA LEU A 146 -14.82 -2.30 11.34
C LEU A 146 -13.74 -3.25 10.82
N ALA A 147 -13.23 -4.09 11.70
CA ALA A 147 -12.44 -5.25 11.29
C ALA A 147 -13.36 -6.34 10.74
N TRP A 148 -12.79 -7.26 9.97
CA TRP A 148 -13.46 -8.50 9.59
C TRP A 148 -14.00 -9.27 10.81
N ASP A 149 -15.18 -9.87 10.62
CA ASP A 149 -15.90 -10.64 11.63
C ASP A 149 -16.00 -12.12 11.19
N LYS A 150 -15.21 -12.98 11.84
CA LYS A 150 -15.17 -14.44 11.60
C LYS A 150 -16.53 -15.11 11.74
N GLY A 151 -17.43 -14.57 12.55
CA GLY A 151 -18.75 -15.13 12.76
C GLY A 151 -19.74 -14.84 11.63
N ARG A 152 -19.39 -13.94 10.70
CA ARG A 152 -20.29 -13.49 9.62
C ARG A 152 -19.85 -13.89 8.23
N HIS A 153 -18.54 -13.90 7.97
CA HIS A 153 -18.01 -14.11 6.62
C HIS A 153 -16.91 -15.17 6.64
N GLU A 154 -17.14 -16.23 5.89
CA GLU A 154 -16.10 -17.20 5.54
C GLU A 154 -15.34 -16.72 4.30
N ILE A 155 -14.01 -16.69 4.40
CA ILE A 155 -13.13 -16.24 3.33
C ILE A 155 -12.20 -17.38 2.94
N THR A 156 -12.09 -17.64 1.63
CA THR A 156 -11.07 -18.54 1.07
C THR A 156 -9.86 -17.73 0.62
N LEU A 157 -8.65 -18.22 0.89
CA LEU A 157 -7.44 -17.72 0.24
C LEU A 157 -7.08 -18.62 -0.94
N VAL A 158 -7.02 -18.04 -2.14
CA VAL A 158 -6.53 -18.70 -3.35
C VAL A 158 -5.05 -18.39 -3.50
N ILE A 159 -4.24 -19.44 -3.60
CA ILE A 159 -2.79 -19.35 -3.77
C ILE A 159 -2.45 -19.87 -5.16
N SER A 160 -2.06 -18.96 -6.06
CA SER A 160 -1.49 -19.30 -7.36
C SER A 160 -0.03 -19.70 -7.19
N ASP A 161 0.23 -21.00 -7.20
CA ASP A 161 1.58 -21.54 -7.08
C ASP A 161 2.25 -21.59 -8.45
N TRP A 162 3.19 -20.68 -8.69
CA TRP A 162 3.85 -20.54 -9.99
C TRP A 162 5.12 -21.38 -10.11
N GLU A 163 5.78 -21.63 -8.98
CA GLU A 163 6.96 -22.46 -8.90
C GLU A 163 6.76 -23.48 -7.79
N GLU A 164 7.01 -24.75 -8.13
CA GLU A 164 6.80 -25.86 -7.22
C GLU A 164 7.45 -25.58 -5.85
N GLN A 165 6.67 -25.78 -4.78
CA GLN A 165 7.08 -25.72 -3.36
C GLN A 165 7.14 -24.32 -2.72
N LEU A 166 7.03 -23.22 -3.46
CA LEU A 166 7.06 -21.87 -2.85
C LEU A 166 5.84 -21.59 -1.97
N SER A 167 4.67 -22.11 -2.34
CA SER A 167 3.44 -22.00 -1.54
C SER A 167 3.55 -22.61 -0.13
N THR A 168 4.45 -23.58 0.11
CA THR A 168 4.60 -24.26 1.41
C THR A 168 4.98 -23.29 2.53
N ASN A 169 5.90 -22.36 2.24
CA ASN A 169 6.37 -21.36 3.19
C ASN A 169 5.24 -20.37 3.52
N LEU A 170 4.50 -19.89 2.51
CA LEU A 170 3.31 -19.06 2.69
C LEU A 170 2.30 -19.76 3.59
N ILE A 171 1.92 -20.99 3.26
CA ILE A 171 0.89 -21.78 3.99
C ILE A 171 1.29 -22.00 5.45
N SER A 172 2.58 -22.29 5.71
CA SER A 172 3.09 -22.51 7.06
C SER A 172 2.99 -21.30 7.98
N ARG A 173 2.88 -20.09 7.42
CA ARG A 173 2.75 -18.83 8.17
C ARG A 173 1.29 -18.44 8.40
N ILE A 174 0.33 -19.18 7.84
CA ILE A 174 -1.09 -18.89 8.03
C ILE A 174 -1.55 -19.38 9.40
N ASP A 175 -1.73 -18.43 10.31
CA ASP A 175 -2.40 -18.61 11.59
C ASP A 175 -3.90 -18.26 11.50
N SER A 176 -4.78 -19.24 11.77
CA SER A 176 -6.24 -19.09 11.72
C SER A 176 -6.84 -18.27 12.87
N SER A 177 -6.03 -17.92 13.88
CA SER A 177 -6.40 -17.05 14.99
C SER A 177 -6.19 -15.56 14.68
N THR A 178 -5.29 -15.24 13.75
CA THR A 178 -4.95 -13.86 13.38
C THR A 178 -5.32 -13.50 11.94
N HIS A 179 -5.40 -14.48 11.03
CA HIS A 179 -5.77 -14.29 9.63
C HIS A 179 -7.26 -14.58 9.39
N PRO A 180 -7.88 -13.90 8.40
CA PRO A 180 -9.31 -13.98 8.15
C PRO A 180 -9.74 -15.22 7.36
N PHE A 181 -8.81 -16.12 7.03
CA PHE A 181 -9.06 -17.23 6.13
C PHE A 181 -9.62 -18.44 6.87
N SER A 182 -10.60 -19.08 6.24
CA SER A 182 -11.30 -20.27 6.73
C SER A 182 -10.97 -21.52 5.91
N LYS A 183 -10.57 -21.33 4.65
CA LYS A 183 -10.18 -22.38 3.70
C LYS A 183 -9.04 -21.88 2.82
N LEU A 184 -8.22 -22.79 2.32
CA LEU A 184 -7.15 -22.51 1.36
C LEU A 184 -7.41 -23.30 0.07
N VAL A 185 -7.20 -22.67 -1.07
CA VAL A 185 -7.19 -23.31 -2.39
C VAL A 185 -5.82 -23.05 -3.01
N VAL A 186 -5.05 -24.10 -3.24
CA VAL A 186 -3.71 -24.03 -3.84
C VAL A 186 -3.82 -24.48 -5.28
N MET A 187 -3.60 -23.56 -6.21
CA MET A 187 -3.64 -23.80 -7.65
C MET A 187 -2.22 -24.12 -8.12
N ILE A 188 -2.00 -25.32 -8.62
CA ILE A 188 -0.66 -25.80 -9.03
C ILE A 188 -0.58 -26.00 -10.56
N PRO A 189 0.63 -25.92 -11.15
CA PRO A 189 0.81 -26.16 -12.58
C PRO A 189 0.29 -27.54 -13.01
N GLU A 190 -0.23 -27.65 -14.23
CA GLU A 190 -0.71 -28.93 -14.80
C GLU A 190 0.40 -30.00 -14.79
N THR A 191 1.65 -29.56 -15.02
CA THR A 191 2.84 -30.41 -15.11
C THR A 191 3.39 -30.89 -13.77
N ALA A 192 2.84 -30.42 -12.63
CA ALA A 192 3.34 -30.78 -11.31
C ALA A 192 3.19 -32.30 -11.06
N SER A 193 4.21 -32.94 -10.49
CA SER A 193 4.19 -34.38 -10.21
C SER A 193 3.38 -34.70 -8.94
N ASP A 194 2.66 -35.84 -8.93
CA ASP A 194 1.90 -36.28 -7.75
C ASP A 194 2.79 -36.56 -6.52
N PHE A 195 4.04 -36.92 -6.77
CA PHE A 195 5.03 -37.13 -5.71
C PHE A 195 5.40 -35.82 -5.01
N ASP A 196 5.50 -34.72 -5.76
CA ASP A 196 5.79 -33.39 -5.22
C ASP A 196 4.60 -32.83 -4.45
N ILE A 197 3.37 -33.12 -4.86
CA ILE A 197 2.16 -32.67 -4.14
C ILE A 197 2.11 -33.26 -2.72
N HIS A 198 2.37 -34.56 -2.54
CA HIS A 198 2.23 -35.20 -1.23
C HIS A 198 3.49 -35.12 -0.34
N SER A 199 4.68 -34.96 -0.92
CA SER A 199 5.94 -34.89 -0.15
C SER A 199 6.34 -33.45 0.20
N SER A 200 6.04 -32.47 -0.65
CA SER A 200 6.39 -31.05 -0.44
C SER A 200 5.39 -30.33 0.44
N LEU A 201 4.10 -30.64 0.29
CA LEU A 201 3.03 -30.04 1.09
C LEU A 201 2.82 -30.85 2.37
N ARG A 202 3.85 -30.91 3.22
CA ARG A 202 3.63 -31.13 4.66
C ARG A 202 3.00 -29.87 5.23
N ILE A 203 1.73 -29.66 4.88
CA ILE A 203 0.95 -28.47 5.22
C ILE A 203 0.77 -28.44 6.73
N ASN A 204 1.60 -27.66 7.40
CA ASN A 204 1.46 -27.39 8.82
C ASN A 204 0.49 -26.22 9.00
N THR A 205 -0.79 -26.44 8.71
CA THR A 205 -1.86 -25.47 8.98
C THR A 205 -3.08 -26.16 9.60
N SER A 206 -3.83 -25.39 10.39
CA SER A 206 -5.11 -25.82 10.96
C SER A 206 -6.28 -25.65 10.00
N LEU A 207 -6.07 -24.98 8.86
CA LEU A 207 -7.11 -24.71 7.88
C LEU A 207 -7.28 -25.88 6.89
N PRO A 208 -8.51 -26.16 6.44
CA PRO A 208 -8.75 -27.04 5.30
C PRO A 208 -8.03 -26.51 4.05
N VAL A 209 -7.32 -27.39 3.35
CA VAL A 209 -6.62 -27.07 2.10
C VAL A 209 -7.13 -27.95 0.97
N LEU A 210 -7.56 -27.32 -0.12
CA LEU A 210 -7.83 -27.94 -1.40
C LEU A 210 -6.67 -27.65 -2.34
N ILE A 211 -6.12 -28.69 -2.98
CA ILE A 211 -5.08 -28.54 -4.00
C ILE A 211 -5.71 -28.88 -5.33
N GLU A 212 -5.65 -27.96 -6.29
CA GLU A 212 -6.27 -28.09 -7.60
C GLU A 212 -5.23 -27.89 -8.71
N ARG A 213 -5.20 -28.82 -9.67
CA ARG A 213 -4.34 -28.70 -10.85
C ARG A 213 -4.98 -27.74 -11.85
N ARG A 214 -4.20 -26.79 -12.37
CA ARG A 214 -4.68 -25.87 -13.40
C ARG A 214 -5.04 -26.64 -14.67
N SER A 215 -6.23 -26.35 -15.20
CA SER A 215 -6.70 -26.87 -16.49
C SER A 215 -6.55 -25.85 -17.63
N ARG A 216 -6.06 -24.64 -17.34
CA ARG A 216 -5.95 -23.50 -18.27
C ARG A 216 -4.74 -22.63 -17.90
N PRO A 217 -4.26 -21.77 -18.82
CA PRO A 217 -3.23 -20.79 -18.53
C PRO A 217 -3.62 -19.87 -17.38
N ASP A 218 -2.62 -19.52 -16.57
CA ASP A 218 -2.80 -18.82 -15.30
C ASP A 218 -2.87 -17.30 -15.48
N TYR A 219 -3.87 -16.71 -14.80
CA TYR A 219 -4.03 -15.28 -14.59
C TYR A 219 -4.45 -15.05 -13.13
N MET A 220 -3.56 -15.35 -12.18
CA MET A 220 -3.85 -15.33 -10.73
C MET A 220 -4.99 -16.27 -10.33
N ASP A 221 -5.29 -17.26 -11.17
CA ASP A 221 -6.39 -18.21 -11.03
C ASP A 221 -7.79 -17.62 -10.74
N LEU A 222 -8.02 -16.33 -11.06
CA LEU A 222 -9.26 -15.61 -10.74
C LEU A 222 -10.51 -16.31 -11.26
N CYS A 223 -10.46 -16.87 -12.47
CA CYS A 223 -11.61 -17.52 -13.12
C CYS A 223 -11.58 -19.05 -13.10
N THR A 224 -10.55 -19.66 -12.53
CA THR A 224 -10.33 -21.11 -12.54
C THR A 224 -10.40 -21.71 -11.14
N ALA A 225 -10.11 -20.94 -10.10
CA ALA A 225 -10.11 -21.44 -8.74
C ALA A 225 -11.53 -21.89 -8.28
N PRO A 226 -11.68 -23.13 -7.77
CA PRO A 226 -12.94 -23.62 -7.23
C PRO A 226 -13.18 -23.05 -5.83
N ILE A 227 -14.13 -22.11 -5.71
CA ILE A 227 -14.43 -21.40 -4.47
C ILE A 227 -15.86 -21.68 -4.04
N GLU A 228 -16.02 -22.11 -2.79
CA GLU A 228 -17.33 -22.40 -2.19
C GLU A 228 -17.78 -21.32 -1.19
N THR A 229 -16.85 -20.54 -0.65
CA THR A 229 -17.15 -19.48 0.33
C THR A 229 -17.76 -18.27 -0.37
N GLU A 230 -18.49 -17.45 0.38
CA GLU A 230 -19.10 -16.21 -0.15
C GLU A 230 -18.03 -15.26 -0.70
N TRP A 231 -16.90 -15.17 -0.01
CA TRP A 231 -15.81 -14.26 -0.32
C TRP A 231 -14.49 -15.01 -0.49
N PHE A 232 -13.58 -14.46 -1.28
CA PHE A 232 -12.22 -14.95 -1.38
C PHE A 232 -11.21 -13.84 -1.72
N MET A 233 -9.94 -14.11 -1.45
CA MET A 233 -8.81 -13.29 -1.87
C MET A 233 -7.81 -14.15 -2.64
N MET A 234 -6.95 -13.51 -3.41
CA MET A 234 -5.92 -14.19 -4.19
C MET A 234 -4.53 -13.71 -3.79
N ILE A 235 -3.56 -14.60 -3.90
CA ILE A 235 -2.13 -14.35 -3.71
C ILE A 235 -1.34 -15.30 -4.62
N ASN A 236 -0.09 -14.95 -4.94
CA ASN A 236 0.83 -15.86 -5.64
C ASN A 236 1.91 -16.40 -4.69
N SER A 237 2.66 -17.39 -5.15
CA SER A 237 3.70 -18.04 -4.36
C SER A 237 4.94 -17.20 -4.05
N TYR A 238 5.09 -15.99 -4.62
CA TYR A 238 6.20 -15.08 -4.31
C TYR A 238 5.96 -14.20 -3.09
N HIS A 239 4.76 -14.25 -2.53
CA HIS A 239 4.34 -13.43 -1.39
C HIS A 239 4.09 -14.29 -0.15
N VAL A 240 4.16 -13.65 1.01
CA VAL A 240 3.73 -14.20 2.30
C VAL A 240 2.70 -13.28 2.93
N LEU A 241 1.89 -13.81 3.84
CA LEU A 241 0.95 -12.99 4.60
C LEU A 241 1.73 -12.05 5.54
N ALA A 242 1.27 -10.80 5.62
CA ALA A 242 1.66 -9.93 6.72
C ALA A 242 1.26 -10.59 8.06
N PRO A 243 1.95 -10.29 9.18
CA PRO A 243 1.62 -10.88 10.49
C PRO A 243 0.15 -10.73 10.89
N HIS A 244 -0.51 -9.71 10.34
CA HIS A 244 -1.94 -9.54 10.40
C HIS A 244 -2.48 -9.06 9.06
N VAL A 245 -3.48 -9.75 8.52
CA VAL A 245 -4.24 -9.29 7.35
C VAL A 245 -5.36 -8.37 7.81
N GLU A 246 -5.49 -7.21 7.17
CA GLU A 246 -6.47 -6.17 7.44
C GLU A 246 -7.52 -6.11 6.35
N LEU A 247 -8.68 -6.66 6.68
CA LEU A 247 -9.88 -6.43 5.90
C LEU A 247 -10.74 -5.43 6.66
N LEU A 248 -10.95 -4.28 6.03
CA LEU A 248 -11.70 -3.16 6.58
C LEU A 248 -13.12 -3.19 6.02
N PHE A 249 -14.10 -2.92 6.88
CA PHE A 249 -15.52 -2.93 6.54
C PHE A 249 -16.18 -1.62 6.98
N THR A 250 -17.13 -1.11 6.19
CA THR A 250 -17.92 0.07 6.59
C THR A 250 -18.71 -0.17 7.87
N GLU A 251 -18.94 0.90 8.63
CA GLU A 251 -19.73 0.85 9.87
C GLU A 251 -21.24 0.82 9.64
N ASP A 252 -21.70 1.01 8.39
CA ASP A 252 -23.11 0.97 8.03
C ASP A 252 -23.68 -0.46 8.13
N GLU A 253 -25.01 -0.57 8.11
CA GLU A 253 -25.70 -1.87 8.23
C GLU A 253 -25.26 -2.87 7.16
N LYS A 254 -24.87 -2.37 5.98
CA LYS A 254 -24.42 -3.19 4.85
C LYS A 254 -23.04 -3.80 5.06
N ARG A 255 -22.19 -3.21 5.91
CA ARG A 255 -20.81 -3.66 6.20
C ARG A 255 -20.09 -4.09 4.92
N LYS A 256 -19.88 -3.13 4.02
CA LYS A 256 -19.21 -3.36 2.74
C LYS A 256 -17.71 -3.47 2.96
N PRO A 257 -17.02 -4.40 2.26
CA PRO A 257 -15.57 -4.39 2.22
C PRO A 257 -15.04 -3.06 1.66
N VAL A 258 -13.99 -2.55 2.29
CA VAL A 258 -13.29 -1.34 1.85
C VAL A 258 -12.14 -1.75 0.95
N ILE A 259 -12.28 -1.44 -0.33
CA ILE A 259 -11.30 -1.82 -1.35
C ILE A 259 -10.44 -0.60 -1.69
N PRO A 260 -9.11 -0.64 -1.49
CA PRO A 260 -8.24 0.45 -1.90
C PRO A 260 -8.15 0.50 -3.42
N PHE A 261 -8.06 1.71 -3.98
CA PHE A 261 -7.79 1.92 -5.39
C PHE A 261 -6.81 3.08 -5.59
N VAL A 262 -6.14 3.05 -6.74
CA VAL A 262 -5.32 4.15 -7.23
C VAL A 262 -6.00 4.79 -8.45
N PRO A 263 -6.01 6.13 -8.59
CA PRO A 263 -6.52 6.80 -9.79
C PRO A 263 -5.75 6.40 -11.05
N ALA A 264 -6.48 6.18 -12.15
CA ALA A 264 -5.91 5.90 -13.47
C ALA A 264 -5.47 7.19 -14.19
N ASP A 265 -4.48 7.88 -13.63
CA ASP A 265 -3.90 9.12 -14.19
C ASP A 265 -2.37 9.02 -14.42
N ASP A 266 -1.78 10.05 -15.03
CA ASP A 266 -0.35 10.07 -15.38
C ASP A 266 0.57 10.05 -14.17
N LEU A 267 0.11 10.60 -13.04
CA LEU A 267 0.88 10.68 -11.81
C LEU A 267 1.02 9.30 -11.17
N HIS A 268 -0.01 8.47 -11.25
CA HIS A 268 -0.08 7.23 -10.50
C HIS A 268 -0.03 5.96 -11.36
N CYS A 269 -0.48 5.98 -12.60
CA CYS A 269 -0.62 4.78 -13.43
C CYS A 269 -0.19 4.92 -14.89
N THR A 270 -0.76 5.85 -15.66
CA THR A 270 -0.78 5.76 -17.13
C THR A 270 0.59 5.95 -17.79
N THR A 271 1.59 6.41 -17.03
CA THR A 271 3.00 6.44 -17.44
C THR A 271 3.70 5.07 -17.38
N ARG A 272 3.13 4.09 -16.67
CA ARG A 272 3.65 2.71 -16.57
C ARG A 272 2.94 1.81 -17.55
N HIS A 273 3.70 1.21 -18.46
CA HIS A 273 3.19 0.37 -19.56
C HIS A 273 2.20 -0.72 -19.12
N ARG A 274 2.54 -1.50 -18.08
CA ARG A 274 1.64 -2.54 -17.56
C ARG A 274 0.35 -1.97 -16.98
N CYS A 275 0.45 -0.90 -16.19
CA CYS A 275 -0.71 -0.28 -15.57
C CYS A 275 -1.68 0.27 -16.63
N GLN A 276 -1.13 0.90 -17.68
CA GLN A 276 -1.89 1.36 -18.84
C GLN A 276 -2.61 0.20 -19.55
N LYS A 277 -1.95 -0.95 -19.72
CA LYS A 277 -2.56 -2.14 -20.33
C LYS A 277 -3.71 -2.71 -19.49
N ILE A 278 -3.53 -2.84 -18.17
CA ILE A 278 -4.58 -3.27 -17.24
C ILE A 278 -5.79 -2.33 -17.31
N HIS A 279 -5.53 -1.02 -17.26
CA HIS A 279 -6.58 -0.01 -17.36
C HIS A 279 -7.36 -0.14 -18.67
N LYS A 280 -6.66 -0.19 -19.81
CA LYS A 280 -7.25 -0.34 -21.14
C LYS A 280 -8.08 -1.62 -21.26
N ALA A 281 -7.60 -2.74 -20.72
CA ALA A 281 -8.34 -4.00 -20.72
C ALA A 281 -9.66 -3.88 -19.93
N SER A 282 -9.63 -3.18 -18.79
CA SER A 282 -10.81 -2.97 -17.95
C SER A 282 -11.91 -2.12 -18.62
N GLN A 283 -11.54 -1.24 -19.56
CA GLN A 283 -12.45 -0.33 -20.26
C GLN A 283 -13.46 -1.06 -21.17
N ILE A 284 -13.25 -2.34 -21.46
CA ILE A 284 -14.20 -3.19 -22.19
C ILE A 284 -15.55 -3.30 -21.46
N PHE A 285 -15.55 -3.15 -20.14
CA PHE A 285 -16.78 -3.14 -19.34
C PHE A 285 -17.26 -1.73 -19.03
N ALA A 286 -16.37 -0.85 -18.58
CA ALA A 286 -16.69 0.52 -18.17
C ALA A 286 -15.60 1.48 -18.68
N PRO A 287 -15.80 2.13 -19.85
CA PRO A 287 -14.83 3.07 -20.42
C PRO A 287 -14.46 4.24 -19.50
N GLU A 288 -15.38 4.63 -18.64
CA GLU A 288 -15.24 5.71 -17.67
C GLU A 288 -14.58 5.30 -16.34
N ASN A 289 -14.23 4.01 -16.16
CA ASN A 289 -13.57 3.59 -14.93
C ASN A 289 -12.20 4.27 -14.78
N ASN A 290 -12.02 4.99 -13.67
CA ASN A 290 -10.78 5.65 -13.29
C ASN A 290 -10.12 5.02 -12.06
N MET A 291 -10.59 3.86 -11.61
CA MET A 291 -10.09 3.15 -10.44
C MET A 291 -9.28 1.94 -10.85
N LEU A 292 -8.06 1.83 -10.32
CA LEU A 292 -7.19 0.66 -10.43
C LEU A 292 -7.12 -0.04 -9.09
N VAL A 293 -7.50 -1.31 -9.09
CA VAL A 293 -7.50 -2.17 -7.91
C VAL A 293 -6.51 -3.30 -8.15
N GLN A 294 -5.64 -3.55 -7.17
CA GLN A 294 -4.70 -4.66 -7.21
C GLN A 294 -5.42 -5.98 -6.90
N ASP A 295 -4.98 -7.06 -7.53
CA ASP A 295 -5.56 -8.41 -7.33
C ASP A 295 -5.45 -8.86 -5.87
N PHE A 296 -4.35 -8.51 -5.21
CA PHE A 296 -4.08 -8.81 -3.81
C PHE A 296 -4.92 -7.98 -2.82
N ASP A 297 -5.41 -6.81 -3.23
CA ASP A 297 -6.19 -5.94 -2.35
C ASP A 297 -7.70 -6.20 -2.44
N MET A 298 -8.11 -7.02 -3.41
CA MET A 298 -9.52 -7.26 -3.69
C MET A 298 -10.05 -8.43 -2.87
N LEU A 299 -11.13 -8.16 -2.11
CA LEU A 299 -11.98 -9.20 -1.54
C LEU A 299 -13.10 -9.50 -2.53
N PHE A 300 -12.95 -10.56 -3.32
CA PHE A 300 -13.91 -10.92 -4.36
C PHE A 300 -15.12 -11.62 -3.77
N ARG A 301 -16.32 -11.23 -4.24
CA ARG A 301 -17.55 -11.97 -4.00
C ARG A 301 -17.71 -13.06 -5.04
N THR A 302 -17.86 -14.31 -4.61
CA THR A 302 -17.78 -15.49 -5.47
C THR A 302 -18.85 -15.50 -6.56
N GLU A 303 -20.10 -15.17 -6.20
CA GLU A 303 -21.23 -15.12 -7.14
C GLU A 303 -21.00 -14.13 -8.30
N GLU A 304 -20.54 -12.92 -7.97
CA GLU A 304 -20.21 -11.90 -8.96
C GLU A 304 -18.97 -12.28 -9.77
N ARG A 305 -17.97 -12.93 -9.15
CA ARG A 305 -16.80 -13.42 -9.88
C ARG A 305 -17.23 -14.41 -10.95
N ASP A 306 -18.06 -15.39 -10.62
CA ASP A 306 -18.45 -16.46 -11.54
C ASP A 306 -19.15 -15.87 -12.78
N THR A 307 -20.06 -14.92 -12.56
CA THR A 307 -20.76 -14.22 -13.64
C THR A 307 -19.82 -13.29 -14.45
N PHE A 308 -18.89 -12.61 -13.79
CA PHE A 308 -17.84 -11.83 -14.44
C PHE A 308 -16.97 -12.70 -15.36
N CYS A 309 -16.51 -13.84 -14.88
CA CYS A 309 -15.61 -14.72 -15.63
C CYS A 309 -16.25 -15.27 -16.91
N LEU A 310 -17.56 -15.55 -16.88
CA LEU A 310 -18.32 -15.92 -18.08
C LEU A 310 -18.37 -14.77 -19.10
N GLU A 311 -18.64 -13.54 -18.64
CA GLU A 311 -18.65 -12.36 -19.53
C GLU A 311 -17.25 -11.98 -20.04
N TRP A 312 -16.21 -12.15 -19.21
CA TRP A 312 -14.81 -11.92 -19.58
C TRP A 312 -14.43 -12.79 -20.77
N ILE A 313 -14.67 -14.10 -20.70
CA ILE A 313 -14.34 -15.03 -21.80
C ILE A 313 -15.07 -14.63 -23.08
N GLN A 314 -16.34 -14.27 -22.99
CA GLN A 314 -17.14 -13.86 -24.16
C GLN A 314 -16.62 -12.58 -24.82
N ARG A 315 -16.20 -11.58 -24.02
CA ARG A 315 -15.77 -10.28 -24.54
C ARG A 315 -14.30 -10.25 -24.97
N SER A 316 -13.48 -11.09 -24.36
CA SER A 316 -12.05 -11.19 -24.66
C SER A 316 -11.75 -12.13 -25.83
N ALA A 317 -12.75 -12.90 -26.29
CA ALA A 317 -12.65 -13.84 -27.42
C ALA A 317 -12.02 -13.24 -28.70
N ASP A 318 -12.30 -11.96 -28.97
CA ASP A 318 -11.81 -11.26 -30.17
C ASP A 318 -10.51 -10.46 -29.93
N GLN A 319 -9.95 -10.49 -28.72
CA GLN A 319 -8.77 -9.72 -28.33
C GLN A 319 -7.61 -10.64 -27.97
N ALA A 320 -6.73 -10.89 -28.93
CA ALA A 320 -5.55 -11.74 -28.78
C ALA A 320 -4.61 -11.32 -27.63
N GLU A 321 -4.62 -10.05 -27.21
CA GLU A 321 -3.84 -9.53 -26.06
C GLU A 321 -4.42 -9.94 -24.69
N LEU A 322 -5.68 -10.41 -24.65
CA LEU A 322 -6.41 -10.76 -23.43
C LEU A 322 -6.58 -12.27 -23.24
N LEU A 323 -6.22 -13.06 -24.24
CA LEU A 323 -6.32 -14.52 -24.23
C LEU A 323 -4.97 -15.17 -24.49
N PRO A 324 -4.76 -16.42 -24.03
CA PRO A 324 -3.57 -17.18 -24.35
C PRO A 324 -3.56 -17.47 -25.85
N THR A 325 -2.67 -16.83 -26.58
CA THR A 325 -2.37 -17.20 -27.96
C THR A 325 -1.45 -18.42 -27.95
N THR A 326 -1.66 -19.34 -28.89
CA THR A 326 -0.73 -20.44 -29.18
C THR A 326 0.51 -19.96 -29.94
N GLN A 327 0.66 -18.64 -30.13
CA GLN A 327 1.78 -18.02 -30.80
C GLN A 327 2.68 -17.37 -29.76
N ILE A 328 3.99 -17.48 -30.02
CA ILE A 328 5.08 -16.92 -29.22
C ILE A 328 5.01 -15.39 -29.35
N SER A 329 4.04 -14.72 -28.73
CA SER A 329 4.20 -13.32 -28.37
C SER A 329 5.06 -13.28 -27.11
N GLN A 330 6.12 -12.46 -27.12
CA GLN A 330 6.98 -12.28 -25.95
C GLN A 330 6.23 -11.69 -24.75
N GLU A 331 5.06 -11.10 -24.98
CA GLU A 331 4.20 -10.57 -23.92
C GLU A 331 3.15 -11.60 -23.52
N LYS A 332 3.15 -11.95 -22.23
CA LYS A 332 2.10 -12.77 -21.62
C LYS A 332 0.77 -11.98 -21.66
N PRO A 333 -0.36 -12.61 -22.02
CA PRO A 333 -1.67 -11.98 -21.91
C PRO A 333 -1.95 -11.47 -20.48
N LEU A 334 -2.71 -10.38 -20.35
CA LEU A 334 -3.00 -9.78 -19.04
C LEU A 334 -4.01 -10.58 -18.21
N GLY A 335 -4.94 -11.26 -18.89
CA GLY A 335 -6.02 -11.99 -18.24
C GLY A 335 -7.03 -11.11 -17.50
N PRO A 336 -8.01 -11.76 -16.83
CA PRO A 336 -8.92 -11.07 -15.93
C PRO A 336 -8.17 -10.55 -14.69
N THR A 337 -8.48 -9.33 -14.26
CA THR A 337 -7.88 -8.67 -13.09
C THR A 337 -8.98 -8.13 -12.17
N ALA A 338 -8.63 -7.77 -10.93
CA ALA A 338 -9.49 -7.04 -10.01
C ALA A 338 -9.99 -5.72 -10.61
N THR A 339 -9.14 -5.01 -11.37
CA THR A 339 -9.55 -3.79 -12.07
C THR A 339 -10.64 -4.09 -13.11
N SER A 340 -10.47 -5.14 -13.92
CA SER A 340 -11.50 -5.57 -14.89
C SER A 340 -12.78 -6.04 -14.20
N PHE A 341 -12.67 -6.73 -13.06
CA PHE A 341 -13.80 -7.13 -12.24
C PHE A 341 -14.57 -5.92 -11.70
N VAL A 342 -13.87 -4.91 -11.18
CA VAL A 342 -14.50 -3.66 -10.72
C VAL A 342 -15.19 -2.93 -11.87
N SER A 343 -14.56 -2.83 -13.04
CA SER A 343 -15.21 -2.27 -14.25
C SER A 343 -16.49 -3.04 -14.62
N TYR A 344 -16.49 -4.37 -14.51
CA TYR A 344 -17.69 -5.19 -14.69
C TYR A 344 -18.80 -4.83 -13.68
N LEU A 345 -18.45 -4.70 -12.40
CA LEU A 345 -19.42 -4.33 -11.36
C LEU A 345 -19.97 -2.91 -11.54
N LEU A 346 -19.15 -1.97 -12.03
CA LEU A 346 -19.55 -0.60 -12.35
C LEU A 346 -20.57 -0.60 -13.49
N LYS A 347 -20.28 -1.31 -14.59
CA LYS A 347 -21.20 -1.52 -15.72
C LYS A 347 -22.54 -2.10 -15.27
N LYS A 348 -22.54 -3.01 -14.30
CA LYS A 348 -23.76 -3.61 -13.74
C LYS A 348 -24.49 -2.69 -12.75
N GLY A 349 -23.89 -1.57 -12.33
CA GLY A 349 -24.46 -0.65 -11.35
C GLY A 349 -24.48 -1.21 -9.92
N ILE A 350 -23.69 -2.24 -9.63
CA ILE A 350 -23.68 -2.93 -8.32
C ILE A 350 -22.42 -2.69 -7.50
N ALA A 351 -21.37 -2.09 -8.08
CA ALA A 351 -20.09 -1.85 -7.40
C ALA A 351 -20.25 -1.14 -6.05
N ASN A 352 -20.92 0.02 -6.03
CA ASN A 352 -21.13 0.81 -4.81
C ASN A 352 -22.13 0.18 -3.81
N ASN A 353 -22.89 -0.83 -4.24
CA ASN A 353 -23.76 -1.58 -3.35
C ASN A 353 -22.99 -2.66 -2.58
N LEU A 354 -22.00 -3.27 -3.23
CA LEU A 354 -21.19 -4.34 -2.67
C LEU A 354 -19.95 -3.83 -1.93
N TYR A 355 -19.30 -2.78 -2.44
CA TYR A 355 -18.01 -2.31 -1.97
C TYR A 355 -18.03 -0.84 -1.58
N HIS A 356 -17.09 -0.47 -0.71
CA HIS A 356 -16.71 0.92 -0.47
C HIS A 356 -15.30 1.14 -1.02
N PHE A 357 -15.13 1.96 -2.06
CA PHE A 357 -13.81 2.23 -2.62
C PHE A 357 -13.10 3.35 -1.86
N SER A 358 -11.82 3.17 -1.58
CA SER A 358 -10.98 4.15 -0.88
C SER A 358 -9.75 4.51 -1.71
N ASP A 359 -9.55 5.80 -1.97
CA ASP A 359 -8.37 6.28 -2.69
C ASP A 359 -7.11 6.11 -1.83
N SER A 360 -6.22 5.20 -2.21
CA SER A 360 -5.00 4.91 -1.48
C SER A 360 -3.94 6.00 -1.62
N THR A 361 -4.07 6.92 -2.58
CA THR A 361 -3.19 8.09 -2.70
C THR A 361 -3.46 9.11 -1.60
N ILE A 362 -4.69 9.12 -1.07
CA ILE A 362 -5.11 9.99 0.03
C ILE A 362 -5.00 9.27 1.37
N PHE A 363 -5.48 8.03 1.44
CA PHE A 363 -5.64 7.29 2.70
C PHE A 363 -4.57 6.22 2.97
N GLY A 364 -3.59 6.09 2.08
CA GLY A 364 -2.64 4.98 2.09
C GLY A 364 -3.29 3.63 1.79
N ALA A 365 -2.47 2.60 1.70
CA ALA A 365 -2.90 1.20 1.69
C ALA A 365 -1.91 0.37 2.52
N ARG A 366 -2.44 -0.57 3.30
CA ARG A 366 -1.61 -1.53 4.03
C ARG A 366 -1.51 -2.80 3.21
N ASP A 367 -0.28 -3.27 3.02
CA ASP A 367 -0.03 -4.50 2.30
C ASP A 367 -0.41 -5.69 3.19
N ASN A 368 -1.47 -6.38 2.81
CA ASN A 368 -1.85 -7.65 3.43
C ASN A 368 -0.86 -8.77 3.11
N PHE A 369 -0.05 -8.57 2.08
CA PHE A 369 0.87 -9.53 1.52
C PHE A 369 2.23 -8.88 1.27
N GLN A 370 3.29 -9.52 1.75
CA GLN A 370 4.65 -9.03 1.65
C GLN A 370 5.41 -9.90 0.66
N ARG A 371 6.08 -9.28 -0.30
CA ARG A 371 6.92 -10.00 -1.25
C ARG A 371 8.14 -10.58 -0.54
N GLU A 372 8.37 -11.88 -0.71
CA GLU A 372 9.51 -12.58 -0.10
C GLU A 372 10.61 -12.87 -1.13
N TYR A 373 10.23 -13.10 -2.40
CA TYR A 373 11.17 -13.41 -3.48
C TYR A 373 11.28 -12.24 -4.45
N SER A 374 12.53 -11.80 -4.70
CA SER A 374 12.83 -10.60 -5.48
C SER A 374 13.00 -10.84 -6.98
N GLU A 375 12.84 -12.07 -7.47
CA GLU A 375 12.94 -12.32 -8.92
C GLU A 375 11.98 -11.40 -9.67
N GLU A 376 12.46 -10.81 -10.76
CA GLU A 376 11.76 -9.80 -11.55
C GLU A 376 10.36 -10.29 -11.93
N GLU A 377 9.36 -9.93 -11.11
CA GLU A 377 8.04 -9.65 -11.62
C GLU A 377 8.17 -8.43 -12.56
N GLU A 378 8.77 -8.63 -13.75
CA GLU A 378 8.31 -7.97 -14.99
C GLU A 378 6.96 -8.57 -15.44
N MET A 379 6.28 -9.27 -14.53
CA MET A 379 4.83 -9.31 -14.50
C MET A 379 4.35 -8.01 -13.88
#